data_AF-A0A916F4K0-F1
#
_entry.id   AF-A0A916F4K0-F1
#
_cell.length_a   1.000
_cell.length_b   1.000
_cell.length_c   1.000
_cell.angle_alpha   90.00
_cell.angle_beta   90.00
_cell.angle_gamma   90.00
#
_symmetry.space_group_name_H-M   'P 1'
#
loop_
_entity.id
_entity.type
_entity.pdbx_description
1 polymer ?
#
loop_
_entity_poly.entity_id
_entity_poly.type
_entity_poly.pdbx_seq_one_letter_code
_entity_poly.pdbx_strand_id
1 'polypeptide(L)'
;MRNLMGSMVRAAKLDPAFFAAVVAEPKSHGPAVWVVGFFAIATGFGTFSRAGATAVNICTITALIAWYVWAFTVFYAGSRFLRVPGHQVDRKAVMRVMAFACVPGILRIAGLFLPISLGLFWGTAIWSIMVAVVGVKQALQVQSTNRVVLLCITSWLAATFFQGVLIVVMFAAFGVGAT
;
A
#
# COMPACT_ATOMS: atom_id res chain seq x y z
N MET A 1 10.18 -17.69 -14.61
CA MET A 1 10.33 -16.39 -13.90
C MET A 1 9.13 -15.53 -14.23
N ARG A 2 8.38 -15.05 -13.25
CA ARG A 2 7.22 -14.19 -13.52
C ARG A 2 7.71 -12.78 -13.82
N ASN A 3 7.35 -12.23 -14.99
CA ASN A 3 7.61 -10.84 -15.32
C ASN A 3 6.95 -9.93 -14.25
N LEU A 4 7.70 -8.94 -13.75
CA LEU A 4 7.23 -7.96 -12.75
C LEU A 4 5.95 -7.26 -13.23
N MET A 5 5.96 -6.81 -14.48
CA MET A 5 4.84 -6.11 -15.10
C MET A 5 3.58 -6.98 -15.17
N GLY A 6 3.73 -8.26 -15.54
CA GLY A 6 2.61 -9.21 -15.53
C GLY A 6 2.06 -9.45 -14.13
N SER A 7 2.91 -9.42 -13.10
CA SER A 7 2.48 -9.55 -11.70
C SER A 7 1.74 -8.30 -11.22
N MET A 8 2.20 -7.11 -11.61
CA MET A 8 1.52 -5.85 -11.31
C MET A 8 0.14 -5.77 -11.97
N VAL A 9 0.03 -6.15 -13.25
CA VAL A 9 -1.26 -6.17 -13.96
C VAL A 9 -2.24 -7.14 -13.30
N ARG A 10 -1.79 -8.33 -12.90
CA ARG A 10 -2.64 -9.30 -12.19
C ARG A 10 -3.07 -8.79 -10.81
N ALA A 11 -2.17 -8.13 -10.08
CA ALA A 11 -2.50 -7.47 -8.82
C ALA A 11 -3.57 -6.39 -9.01
N ALA A 12 -3.39 -5.52 -10.00
CA ALA A 12 -4.35 -4.45 -10.33
C ALA A 12 -5.71 -5.00 -10.76
N LYS A 13 -5.74 -6.16 -11.42
CA LYS A 13 -6.97 -6.89 -11.79
C LYS A 13 -7.63 -7.66 -10.64
N LEU A 14 -7.11 -7.56 -9.42
CA LEU A 14 -7.62 -8.25 -8.23
C LEU A 14 -7.66 -9.79 -8.39
N ASP A 15 -6.69 -10.38 -9.09
CA ASP A 15 -6.64 -11.82 -9.34
C ASP A 15 -6.36 -12.61 -8.04
N PRO A 16 -7.31 -13.42 -7.52
CA PRO A 16 -7.10 -14.17 -6.29
C PRO A 16 -6.06 -15.29 -6.42
N ALA A 17 -5.98 -15.93 -7.60
CA ALA A 17 -5.02 -17.00 -7.87
C ALA A 17 -3.58 -16.45 -7.89
N PHE A 18 -3.42 -15.19 -8.33
CA PHE A 18 -2.15 -14.50 -8.20
C PHE A 18 -1.71 -14.38 -6.74
N PHE A 19 -2.59 -13.90 -5.86
CA PHE A 19 -2.26 -13.71 -4.44
C PHE A 19 -2.00 -15.02 -3.72
N ALA A 20 -2.76 -16.09 -4.03
CA ALA A 20 -2.49 -17.42 -3.50
C ALA A 20 -1.07 -17.90 -3.88
N ALA A 21 -0.63 -17.69 -5.13
CA ALA A 21 0.73 -18.01 -5.56
C ALA A 21 1.80 -17.16 -4.85
N VAL A 22 1.54 -15.88 -4.61
CA VAL A 22 2.46 -14.98 -3.86
C VAL A 22 2.62 -15.40 -2.40
N VAL A 23 1.56 -15.94 -1.79
CA VAL A 23 1.59 -16.49 -0.44
C VAL A 23 2.36 -17.81 -0.42
N ALA A 24 2.11 -18.69 -1.40
CA ALA A 24 2.72 -20.02 -1.48
C ALA A 24 4.21 -20.04 -1.86
N GLU A 25 4.74 -19.00 -2.51
CA GLU A 25 6.16 -18.94 -2.91
C GLU A 25 6.97 -17.93 -2.06
N PRO A 26 7.75 -18.39 -1.08
CA PRO A 26 8.59 -17.52 -0.26
C PRO A 26 9.74 -16.87 -1.04
N LYS A 27 10.30 -17.56 -2.06
CA LYS A 27 11.54 -17.14 -2.74
C LYS A 27 11.41 -15.92 -3.67
N SER A 28 10.20 -15.43 -3.93
CA SER A 28 9.92 -14.31 -4.85
C SER A 28 9.91 -12.94 -4.16
N HIS A 29 10.96 -12.62 -3.41
CA HIS A 29 11.03 -11.37 -2.63
C HIS A 29 11.36 -10.12 -3.48
N GLY A 30 12.09 -10.28 -4.58
CA GLY A 30 12.58 -9.15 -5.40
C GLY A 30 11.48 -8.23 -5.95
N PRO A 31 10.39 -8.75 -6.54
CA PRO A 31 9.35 -7.92 -7.16
C PRO A 31 8.59 -6.99 -6.19
N ALA A 32 8.36 -7.43 -4.96
CA ALA A 32 7.53 -6.69 -3.99
C ALA A 32 8.18 -5.38 -3.54
N VAL A 33 9.49 -5.40 -3.29
CA VAL A 33 10.25 -4.20 -2.86
C VAL A 33 10.24 -3.13 -3.95
N TRP A 34 10.40 -3.54 -5.22
CA TRP A 34 10.34 -2.61 -6.36
C TRP A 34 8.98 -1.92 -6.49
N VAL A 35 7.87 -2.67 -6.32
CA VAL A 35 6.52 -2.10 -6.37
C VAL A 35 6.33 -1.01 -5.31
N VAL A 36 6.76 -1.26 -4.08
CA VAL A 36 6.64 -0.30 -2.98
C VAL A 36 7.51 0.94 -3.22
N GLY A 37 8.73 0.75 -3.75
CA GLY A 37 9.60 1.86 -4.15
C GLY A 37 8.94 2.74 -5.21
N PHE A 38 8.42 2.15 -6.30
CA PHE A 38 7.71 2.89 -7.34
C PHE A 38 6.47 3.60 -6.80
N PHE A 39 5.71 2.96 -5.92
CA PHE A 39 4.54 3.54 -5.27
C PHE A 39 4.90 4.79 -4.46
N ALA A 40 5.96 4.74 -3.67
CA ALA A 40 6.36 5.86 -2.82
C ALA A 40 6.90 7.05 -3.62
N ILE A 41 7.69 6.78 -4.66
CA ILE A 41 8.15 7.80 -5.60
C ILE A 41 6.94 8.42 -6.30
N ALA A 42 6.04 7.61 -6.86
CA ALA A 42 4.84 8.08 -7.52
C ALA A 42 3.93 8.92 -6.60
N THR A 43 3.84 8.55 -5.31
CA THR A 43 3.07 9.32 -4.32
C THR A 43 3.70 10.68 -4.04
N GLY A 44 5.02 10.74 -3.83
CA GLY A 44 5.70 12.03 -3.58
C GLY A 44 5.60 13.00 -4.76
N PHE A 45 5.97 12.53 -5.96
CA PHE A 45 5.90 13.35 -7.17
C PHE A 45 4.46 13.67 -7.59
N GLY A 46 3.53 12.73 -7.43
CA GLY A 46 2.13 12.90 -7.80
C GLY A 46 1.37 13.90 -6.94
N THR A 47 1.78 14.10 -5.69
CA THR A 47 1.06 14.96 -4.74
C THR A 47 1.75 16.31 -4.51
N PHE A 48 3.08 16.35 -4.43
CA PHE A 48 3.82 17.56 -4.01
C PHE A 48 4.82 18.09 -5.03
N SER A 49 4.76 17.66 -6.30
CA SER A 49 5.68 18.15 -7.35
C SER A 49 5.76 19.68 -7.45
N ARG A 50 4.65 20.38 -7.21
CA ARG A 50 4.59 21.85 -7.24
C ARG A 50 5.08 22.55 -5.98
N ALA A 51 5.25 21.80 -4.88
CA ALA A 51 5.67 22.32 -3.57
C ALA A 51 7.19 22.25 -3.34
N GLY A 52 7.96 21.87 -4.37
CA GLY A 52 9.42 21.81 -4.34
C GLY A 52 10.01 20.46 -3.90
N ALA A 53 11.32 20.31 -4.10
CA ALA A 53 12.03 19.05 -3.88
C ALA A 53 11.94 18.55 -2.43
N THR A 54 11.97 19.46 -1.44
CA THR A 54 11.84 19.10 -0.02
C THR A 54 10.50 18.44 0.27
N ALA A 55 9.40 19.00 -0.25
CA ALA A 55 8.06 18.44 -0.05
C ALA A 55 7.89 17.07 -0.72
N VAL A 56 8.45 16.89 -1.93
CA VAL A 56 8.47 15.59 -2.62
C VAL A 56 9.21 14.54 -1.80
N ASN A 57 10.42 14.84 -1.32
CA ASN A 57 11.22 13.90 -0.53
C ASN A 57 10.53 13.52 0.78
N ILE A 58 9.98 14.50 1.51
CA ILE A 58 9.22 14.23 2.74
C ILE A 58 8.01 13.34 2.44
N CYS A 59 7.26 13.63 1.37
CA CYS A 59 6.09 12.83 1.01
C CYS A 59 6.47 11.40 0.60
N THR A 60 7.54 11.21 -0.17
CA THR A 60 8.03 9.88 -0.55
C THR A 60 8.44 9.06 0.67
N ILE A 61 9.19 9.64 1.61
CA ILE A 61 9.63 8.95 2.82
C ILE A 61 8.43 8.61 3.72
N THR A 62 7.55 9.58 3.98
CA THR A 62 6.36 9.35 4.81
C THR A 62 5.39 8.36 4.18
N ALA A 63 5.30 8.29 2.84
CA ALA A 63 4.50 7.28 2.13
C ALA A 63 5.04 5.85 2.33
N LEU A 64 6.36 5.65 2.32
CA LEU A 64 6.97 4.35 2.64
C LEU A 64 6.66 3.92 4.07
N ILE A 65 6.81 4.86 5.02
CA ILE A 65 6.54 4.61 6.43
C ILE A 65 5.05 4.28 6.62
N ALA A 66 4.16 5.06 6.03
CA ALA A 66 2.71 4.86 6.11
C ALA A 66 2.29 3.51 5.52
N TRP A 67 2.88 3.11 4.38
CA TRP A 67 2.67 1.79 3.82
C TRP A 67 3.10 0.69 4.79
N TYR A 68 4.27 0.83 5.41
CA TYR A 68 4.77 -0.15 6.38
C TYR A 68 3.84 -0.27 7.59
N VAL A 69 3.39 0.87 8.13
CA VAL A 69 2.39 0.91 9.22
C VAL A 69 1.09 0.23 8.79
N TRP A 70 0.61 0.49 7.58
CA TRP A 70 -0.60 -0.14 7.05
C TRP A 70 -0.43 -1.67 6.97
N ALA A 71 0.64 -2.14 6.32
CA ALA A 71 0.91 -3.55 6.14
C ALA A 71 1.13 -4.28 7.47
N PHE A 72 1.81 -3.64 8.42
CA PHE A 72 2.04 -4.19 9.75
C PHE A 72 0.76 -4.24 10.57
N THR A 73 -0.07 -3.21 10.51
CA THR A 73 -1.38 -3.18 11.18
C THR A 73 -2.28 -4.29 10.64
N VAL A 74 -2.32 -4.49 9.32
CA VAL A 74 -3.06 -5.60 8.69
C VAL A 74 -2.55 -6.96 9.17
N PHE A 75 -1.23 -7.17 9.22
CA PHE A 75 -0.65 -8.41 9.74
C PHE A 75 -1.00 -8.63 11.22
N TYR A 76 -0.79 -7.63 12.07
CA TYR A 76 -0.97 -7.75 13.52
C TYR A 76 -2.44 -7.93 13.88
N ALA A 77 -3.32 -7.04 13.40
CA ALA A 77 -4.75 -7.15 13.67
C ALA A 77 -5.38 -8.36 12.95
N GLY A 78 -4.95 -8.67 11.72
CA GLY A 78 -5.42 -9.86 11.01
C GLY A 78 -5.05 -11.18 11.71
N SER A 79 -3.80 -11.31 12.17
CA SER A 79 -3.34 -12.50 12.90
C SER A 79 -3.91 -12.62 14.32
N ARG A 80 -4.39 -11.52 14.91
CA ARG A 80 -5.03 -11.55 16.24
C ARG A 80 -6.53 -11.77 16.18
N PHE A 81 -7.23 -11.06 15.31
CA PHE A 81 -8.70 -11.02 15.29
C PHE A 81 -9.33 -11.96 14.26
N LEU A 82 -8.62 -12.29 13.18
CA LEU A 82 -9.17 -13.04 12.04
C LEU A 82 -8.50 -14.40 11.83
N ARG A 83 -7.61 -14.82 12.73
CA ARG A 83 -6.86 -16.08 12.56
C ARG A 83 -7.77 -17.29 12.63
N VAL A 84 -7.61 -18.20 11.68
CA VAL A 84 -8.18 -19.55 11.75
C VAL A 84 -7.41 -20.37 12.81
N PRO A 85 -8.07 -21.03 13.77
CA PRO A 85 -7.41 -21.90 14.74
C PRO A 85 -6.50 -22.92 14.04
N GLY A 86 -5.25 -23.06 14.49
CA GLY A 86 -4.28 -24.00 13.91
C GLY A 86 -3.47 -23.48 12.71
N HIS A 87 -3.78 -22.30 12.16
CA HIS A 87 -2.99 -21.72 11.07
C HIS A 87 -2.00 -20.65 11.57
N GLN A 88 -0.73 -20.76 11.20
CA GLN A 88 0.27 -19.72 11.44
C GLN A 88 0.33 -18.78 10.23
N VAL A 89 0.04 -17.50 10.46
CA VAL A 89 0.12 -16.48 9.42
C VAL A 89 1.59 -16.11 9.20
N ASP A 90 2.12 -16.35 8.00
CA ASP A 90 3.45 -15.89 7.63
C ASP A 90 3.46 -14.36 7.45
N ARG A 91 4.18 -13.67 8.35
CA ARG A 91 4.40 -12.23 8.30
C ARG A 91 4.95 -11.80 6.94
N LYS A 92 5.89 -12.56 6.37
CA LYS A 92 6.53 -12.20 5.09
C LYS A 92 5.53 -12.29 3.95
N ALA A 93 4.63 -13.27 3.97
CA ALA A 93 3.56 -13.41 2.98
C ALA A 93 2.61 -12.21 2.98
N VAL A 94 2.14 -11.78 4.16
CA VAL A 94 1.27 -10.58 4.27
C VAL A 94 1.97 -9.34 3.74
N MET A 95 3.24 -9.13 4.09
CA MET A 95 4.02 -7.99 3.59
C MET A 95 4.17 -7.99 2.06
N ARG A 96 4.39 -9.15 1.43
CA ARG A 96 4.43 -9.28 -0.04
C ARG A 96 3.09 -8.93 -0.67
N VAL A 97 2.01 -9.42 -0.10
CA VAL A 97 0.65 -9.12 -0.57
C VAL A 97 0.36 -7.62 -0.50
N MET A 98 0.69 -7.00 0.65
CA MET A 98 0.49 -5.57 0.86
C MET A 98 1.37 -4.70 -0.03
N ALA A 99 2.55 -5.17 -0.42
CA ALA A 99 3.37 -4.50 -1.45
C ALA A 99 2.65 -4.45 -2.80
N PHE A 100 2.07 -5.58 -3.26
CA PHE A 100 1.28 -5.61 -4.49
C PHE A 100 -0.03 -4.84 -4.40
N ALA A 101 -0.59 -4.67 -3.20
CA ALA A 101 -1.76 -3.81 -2.99
C ALA A 101 -1.51 -2.34 -3.35
N CYS A 102 -0.25 -1.89 -3.37
CA CYS A 102 0.14 -0.53 -3.74
C CYS A 102 0.26 -0.29 -5.24
N VAL A 103 0.14 -1.32 -6.09
CA VAL A 103 0.27 -1.17 -7.55
C VAL A 103 -0.64 -0.06 -8.11
N PRO A 104 -1.93 0.05 -7.73
CA PRO A 104 -2.77 1.15 -8.21
C PRO A 104 -2.22 2.53 -7.86
N GLY A 105 -1.59 2.67 -6.70
CA GLY A 105 -0.98 3.91 -6.24
C GLY A 105 0.18 4.40 -7.10
N ILE A 106 0.80 3.55 -7.93
CA ILE A 106 1.83 3.97 -8.88
C ILE A 106 1.25 4.94 -9.93
N LEU A 107 -0.04 4.84 -10.23
CA LEU A 107 -0.72 5.75 -11.16
C LEU A 107 -0.70 7.20 -10.68
N ARG A 108 -0.46 7.47 -9.38
CA ARG A 108 -0.38 8.82 -8.82
C ARG A 108 0.65 9.70 -9.51
N ILE A 109 1.67 9.12 -10.16
CA ILE A 109 2.64 9.86 -10.97
C ILE A 109 1.98 10.69 -12.07
N ALA A 110 0.80 10.31 -12.57
CA ALA A 110 0.05 11.10 -13.55
C ALA A 110 -0.38 12.48 -13.01
N GLY A 111 -0.44 12.66 -11.68
CA GLY A 111 -0.65 13.95 -11.03
C GLY A 111 0.47 14.97 -11.28
N LEU A 112 1.61 14.54 -11.82
CA LEU A 112 2.66 15.44 -12.30
C LEU A 112 2.21 16.26 -13.52
N PHE A 113 1.44 15.64 -14.41
CA PHE A 113 1.02 16.24 -15.68
C PHE A 113 -0.40 16.79 -15.64
N LEU A 114 -1.30 16.12 -14.90
CA LEU A 114 -2.73 16.43 -14.87
C LEU A 114 -3.13 17.07 -13.53
N PRO A 115 -3.95 18.12 -13.52
CA PRO A 115 -4.44 18.77 -12.29
C PRO A 115 -5.58 17.96 -11.61
N ILE A 116 -5.42 16.65 -11.54
CA ILE A 116 -6.40 15.70 -10.99
C ILE A 116 -5.83 14.92 -9.78
N SER A 117 -4.76 15.43 -9.17
CA SER A 117 -4.01 14.74 -8.10
C SER A 117 -4.89 14.25 -6.96
N LEU A 118 -5.90 15.03 -6.56
CA LEU A 118 -6.85 14.63 -5.51
C LEU A 118 -7.77 13.48 -5.94
N GLY A 119 -8.38 13.57 -7.14
CA GLY A 119 -9.23 12.51 -7.67
C GLY A 119 -8.46 11.21 -7.91
N LEU A 120 -7.23 11.34 -8.41
CA LEU A 120 -6.30 10.23 -8.61
C LEU A 120 -5.87 9.60 -7.28
N PHE A 121 -5.63 10.40 -6.25
CA PHE A 121 -5.32 9.91 -4.91
C PHE A 121 -6.45 9.03 -4.37
N TRP A 122 -7.68 9.52 -4.40
CA TRP A 122 -8.85 8.77 -3.91
C TRP A 122 -9.14 7.52 -4.74
N GLY A 123 -9.12 7.64 -6.08
CA GLY A 123 -9.35 6.51 -6.97
C GLY A 123 -8.32 5.39 -6.76
N THR A 124 -7.04 5.75 -6.67
CA THR A 124 -5.97 4.78 -6.40
C THR A 124 -5.99 4.25 -4.97
N ALA A 125 -6.43 5.04 -3.99
CA ALA A 125 -6.59 4.59 -2.60
C ALA A 125 -7.68 3.52 -2.48
N ILE A 126 -8.87 3.79 -3.01
CA ILE A 126 -9.98 2.82 -3.02
C ILE A 126 -9.54 1.55 -3.74
N TRP A 127 -8.90 1.68 -4.90
CA TRP A 127 -8.38 0.53 -5.64
C TRP A 127 -7.34 -0.25 -4.83
N SER A 128 -6.40 0.43 -4.17
CA SER A 128 -5.40 -0.23 -3.32
C SER A 128 -6.04 -0.99 -2.16
N ILE A 129 -7.10 -0.44 -1.55
CA ILE A 129 -7.87 -1.14 -0.51
C ILE A 129 -8.55 -2.39 -1.09
N MET A 130 -9.18 -2.32 -2.27
CA MET A 130 -9.80 -3.49 -2.88
C MET A 130 -8.77 -4.60 -3.17
N VAL A 131 -7.60 -4.24 -3.69
CA VAL A 131 -6.50 -5.18 -3.93
C VAL A 131 -6.00 -5.78 -2.61
N ALA A 132 -5.84 -4.96 -1.57
CA ALA A 132 -5.48 -5.42 -0.23
C ALA A 132 -6.50 -6.42 0.32
N VAL A 133 -7.81 -6.16 0.19
CA VAL A 133 -8.86 -7.07 0.67
C VAL A 133 -8.74 -8.46 0.02
N VAL A 134 -8.60 -8.52 -1.30
CA VAL A 134 -8.47 -9.80 -2.02
C VAL A 134 -7.19 -10.52 -1.60
N GLY A 135 -6.07 -9.80 -1.55
CA GLY A 135 -4.79 -10.40 -1.21
C GLY A 135 -4.71 -10.87 0.24
N VAL A 136 -5.17 -10.05 1.19
CA VAL A 136 -5.15 -10.35 2.63
C VAL A 136 -6.08 -11.52 2.94
N LYS A 137 -7.21 -11.63 2.24
CA LYS A 137 -8.08 -12.80 2.34
C LYS A 137 -7.33 -14.10 2.01
N GLN A 138 -6.50 -14.09 0.96
CA GLN A 138 -5.66 -15.24 0.60
C GLN A 138 -4.55 -15.49 1.62
N ALA A 139 -3.92 -14.42 2.13
CA ALA A 139 -2.82 -14.55 3.10
C ALA A 139 -3.27 -15.05 4.48
N LEU A 140 -4.46 -14.65 4.92
CA LEU A 140 -5.02 -15.06 6.21
C LEU A 140 -5.90 -16.31 6.11
N GLN A 141 -6.22 -16.78 4.90
CA GLN A 141 -7.13 -17.90 4.62
C GLN A 141 -8.51 -17.76 5.29
N VAL A 142 -9.05 -16.53 5.31
CA VAL A 142 -10.32 -16.22 5.98
C VAL A 142 -11.49 -16.36 5.01
N GLN A 143 -12.56 -17.03 5.42
CA GLN A 143 -13.77 -17.14 4.60
C GLN A 143 -14.59 -15.84 4.56
N SER A 144 -14.67 -15.13 5.69
CA SER A 144 -15.45 -13.89 5.82
C SER A 144 -14.78 -12.69 5.14
N THR A 145 -15.34 -12.26 4.00
CA THR A 145 -14.89 -11.07 3.29
C THR A 145 -15.15 -9.78 4.10
N ASN A 146 -16.30 -9.66 4.76
CA ASN A 146 -16.70 -8.43 5.48
C ASN A 146 -15.71 -8.04 6.58
N ARG A 147 -15.19 -9.03 7.32
CA ARG A 147 -14.19 -8.79 8.37
C ARG A 147 -12.86 -8.31 7.80
N VAL A 148 -12.44 -8.85 6.65
CA VAL A 148 -11.22 -8.43 5.96
C VAL A 148 -11.37 -7.03 5.38
N VAL A 149 -12.54 -6.69 4.84
CA VAL A 149 -12.88 -5.33 4.38
C VAL A 149 -12.76 -4.33 5.53
N LEU A 150 -13.39 -4.61 6.67
CA LEU A 150 -13.33 -3.75 7.85
C LEU A 150 -11.88 -3.57 8.35
N LEU A 151 -11.11 -4.65 8.42
CA LEU A 151 -9.70 -4.62 8.76
C LEU A 151 -8.88 -3.74 7.80
N CYS A 152 -9.07 -3.89 6.48
CA CYS A 152 -8.31 -3.14 5.48
C CYS A 152 -8.66 -1.65 5.51
N ILE A 153 -9.94 -1.29 5.68
CA ILE A 153 -10.40 0.10 5.76
C ILE A 153 -9.88 0.76 7.05
N THR A 154 -10.07 0.13 8.20
CA THR A 154 -9.64 0.70 9.50
C THR A 154 -8.12 0.86 9.58
N SER A 155 -7.36 -0.13 9.09
CA SER A 155 -5.89 -0.03 9.04
C SER A 155 -5.42 1.02 8.03
N TRP A 156 -6.09 1.18 6.89
CA TRP A 156 -5.76 2.21 5.91
C TRP A 156 -6.02 3.62 6.45
N LEU A 157 -7.14 3.82 7.14
CA LEU A 157 -7.46 5.09 7.80
C LEU A 157 -6.42 5.43 8.88
N ALA A 158 -6.04 4.47 9.72
CA ALA A 158 -5.01 4.67 10.73
C ALA A 158 -3.65 5.04 10.11
N ALA A 159 -3.24 4.33 9.05
CA ALA A 159 -2.00 4.61 8.35
C ALA A 159 -2.01 5.97 7.64
N THR A 160 -3.13 6.35 7.03
CA THR A 160 -3.28 7.65 6.34
C THR A 160 -3.29 8.80 7.33
N PHE A 161 -3.98 8.65 8.46
CA PHE A 161 -3.93 9.61 9.56
C PHE A 161 -2.50 9.79 10.08
N PHE A 162 -1.81 8.67 10.35
CA PHE A 162 -0.42 8.69 10.77
C PHE A 162 0.50 9.37 9.75
N GLN A 163 0.31 9.09 8.46
CA GLN A 163 1.04 9.77 7.38
C GLN A 163 0.81 11.29 7.40
N GLY A 164 -0.45 11.72 7.55
CA GLY A 164 -0.81 13.13 7.61
C GLY A 164 -0.11 13.85 8.77
N VAL A 165 -0.12 13.25 9.96
CA VAL A 165 0.61 13.78 11.14
C VAL A 165 2.11 13.86 10.85
N LEU A 166 2.72 12.82 10.29
CA LEU A 166 4.14 12.83 9.94
C LEU A 166 4.47 13.92 8.92
N ILE A 167 3.65 14.13 7.90
CA ILE A 167 3.85 15.19 6.91
C ILE A 167 3.81 16.56 7.58
N VAL A 168 2.81 16.83 8.43
CA VAL A 168 2.69 18.10 9.16
C VAL A 168 3.90 18.35 10.05
N VAL A 169 4.33 17.36 10.83
CA VAL A 169 5.50 17.46 11.71
C VAL A 169 6.78 17.70 10.91
N MET A 170 6.98 16.97 9.82
CA MET A 170 8.16 17.14 8.97
C MET A 170 8.14 18.49 8.25
N PHE A 171 7.00 18.95 7.75
CA PHE A 171 6.89 20.26 7.11
C PHE A 171 7.21 21.38 8.10
N ALA A 172 6.70 21.29 9.34
CA ALA A 172 7.05 22.23 10.39
C ALA A 172 8.55 22.19 10.73
N ALA A 173 9.14 21.00 10.85
CA ALA A 173 10.55 20.82 11.19
C ALA A 173 11.51 21.35 10.10
N PHE A 174 11.12 21.22 8.82
CA PHE A 174 11.92 21.65 7.67
C PHE A 174 11.50 23.02 7.11
N GLY A 175 10.60 23.74 7.78
CA GLY A 175 10.14 25.06 7.34
C GLY A 175 9.38 25.07 6.02
N VAL A 176 8.76 23.95 5.63
CA VAL A 176 7.94 23.83 4.42
C VAL A 176 6.56 24.42 4.73
N GLY A 177 6.44 25.74 4.70
CA GLY A 177 5.20 26.47 4.98
C GLY A 177 5.11 27.78 4.21
N ALA A 178 4.10 27.89 3.34
CA ALA A 178 3.57 29.07 2.64
C ALA A 178 4.57 30.21 2.31
N THR A 179 5.22 30.10 1.15
CA THR A 179 5.60 31.27 0.33
C THR A 179 4.57 31.47 -0.75
#